data_AF-A0A5C6BNN1-F1
#
_entry.id   AF-A0A5C6BNN1-F1
#
_cell.length_a   1.000
_cell.length_b   1.000
_cell.length_c   1.000
_cell.angle_alpha   90.00
_cell.angle_beta   90.00
_cell.angle_gamma   90.00
#
_symmetry.space_group_name_H-M   'P 1'
#
loop_
_entity.id
_entity.type
_entity.pdbx_description
1 polymer ?
#
loop_
_entity_poly.entity_id
_entity_poly.type
_entity_poly.pdbx_seq_one_letter_code
_entity_poly.pdbx_strand_id
1 'polypeptide(L)'
;MGRPHQMTTMLNISDRFKTAQEVLAFPTEILAGFLLEHLREFRTSGSQDSESMLDIHGIVASIVEQYAQRRFLRSADLRRSNGEAWNWLATEGLIALDPDSSNQHGFFITRRGLDCQTHEDVEEYRKRRLLNPDLLHPTVRQIALGEYLIGDFESAGLKAFRKVEIEVRAAGGFSPGDAGVALVRQVFHAAPNAGPLTDTTELSGEQDAMSHLFACAMGRFRNPAAHGTRDFIDPIEAAQLLMFASQLMSIVDERRPSP
;
A
#
# COMPACT_ATOMS: atom_id res chain seq x y z
N MET A 1 15.46 -17.25 47.22
CA MET A 1 14.11 -17.42 46.64
C MET A 1 14.14 -16.86 45.24
N GLY A 2 14.35 -17.72 44.24
CA GLY A 2 14.38 -17.31 42.83
C GLY A 2 12.97 -16.99 42.36
N ARG A 3 12.79 -15.83 41.72
CA ARG A 3 11.54 -15.48 41.05
C ARG A 3 11.31 -16.46 39.89
N PRO A 4 10.11 -17.04 39.73
CA PRO A 4 9.81 -17.87 38.58
C PRO A 4 9.92 -17.00 37.32
N HIS A 5 10.76 -17.42 36.37
CA HIS A 5 10.68 -16.94 35.00
C HIS A 5 9.29 -17.29 34.48
N GLN A 6 8.45 -16.27 34.26
CA GLN A 6 7.25 -16.44 33.46
C GLN A 6 7.73 -16.83 32.06
N MET A 7 7.54 -18.10 31.72
CA MET A 7 7.62 -18.55 30.33
C MET A 7 6.48 -17.84 29.60
N THR A 8 6.81 -16.78 28.86
CA THR A 8 5.91 -16.22 27.86
C THR A 8 5.64 -17.35 26.88
N THR A 9 4.43 -17.89 26.89
CA THR A 9 4.00 -18.95 25.98
C THR A 9 4.18 -18.45 24.55
N MET A 10 5.04 -19.09 23.76
CA MET A 10 5.11 -18.85 22.31
C MET A 10 3.71 -18.98 21.73
N LEU A 11 3.24 -17.97 21.01
CA LEU A 11 2.02 -18.01 20.24
C LEU A 11 2.27 -18.96 19.06
N ASN A 12 1.79 -20.18 19.21
CA ASN A 12 1.97 -21.16 18.17
C ASN A 12 1.01 -20.85 17.02
N ILE A 13 1.47 -21.02 15.78
CA ILE A 13 0.56 -21.04 14.61
C ILE A 13 -0.61 -22.01 14.86
N SER A 14 -0.39 -23.10 15.61
CA SER A 14 -1.43 -24.05 16.05
C SER A 14 -2.45 -23.53 17.06
N ASP A 15 -2.19 -22.40 17.71
CA ASP A 15 -3.12 -21.71 18.62
C ASP A 15 -4.12 -20.84 17.83
N ARG A 16 -3.72 -20.38 16.64
CA ARG A 16 -4.57 -19.64 15.70
C ARG A 16 -5.31 -20.54 14.73
N PHE A 17 -4.61 -21.48 14.10
CA PHE A 17 -5.20 -22.48 13.21
C PHE A 17 -5.23 -23.82 13.91
N LYS A 18 -6.43 -24.26 14.30
CA LYS A 18 -6.63 -25.47 15.12
C LYS A 18 -6.34 -26.74 14.34
N THR A 19 -6.56 -26.69 13.03
CA THR A 19 -6.36 -27.78 12.09
C THR A 19 -5.46 -27.35 10.96
N ALA A 20 -4.75 -28.29 10.34
CA ALA A 20 -3.95 -27.95 9.17
C ALA A 20 -4.77 -27.79 7.89
N GLN A 21 -6.04 -28.23 7.89
CA GLN A 21 -6.95 -27.89 6.81
C GLN A 21 -7.31 -26.40 6.82
N GLU A 22 -7.37 -25.77 8.01
CA GLU A 22 -7.48 -24.31 8.11
C GLU A 22 -6.26 -23.65 7.47
N VAL A 23 -5.04 -24.03 7.86
CA VAL A 23 -3.80 -23.47 7.27
C VAL A 23 -3.82 -23.54 5.73
N LEU A 24 -4.21 -24.69 5.17
CA LEU A 24 -4.27 -24.91 3.72
C LEU A 24 -5.40 -24.15 3.01
N ALA A 25 -6.40 -23.66 3.74
CA ALA A 25 -7.53 -22.93 3.17
C ALA A 25 -7.29 -21.41 3.09
N PHE A 26 -6.28 -20.88 3.79
CA PHE A 26 -5.98 -19.45 3.78
C PHE A 26 -5.17 -19.05 2.54
N PRO A 27 -5.41 -17.85 1.98
CA PRO A 27 -4.51 -17.26 0.98
C PRO A 27 -3.08 -17.13 1.53
N THR A 28 -2.10 -17.29 0.64
CA THR A 28 -0.67 -17.26 0.98
C THR A 28 -0.26 -15.98 1.71
N GLU A 29 -0.83 -14.84 1.33
CA GLU A 29 -0.53 -13.52 1.90
C GLU A 29 -1.01 -13.40 3.35
N ILE A 30 -2.18 -13.95 3.64
CA ILE A 30 -2.73 -13.98 5.00
C ILE A 30 -1.88 -14.90 5.88
N LEU A 31 -1.55 -16.09 5.36
CA LEU A 31 -0.68 -17.03 6.06
C LEU A 31 0.71 -16.43 6.32
N ALA A 32 1.25 -15.66 5.37
CA ALA A 32 2.52 -14.96 5.50
C ALA A 32 2.52 -13.94 6.65
N GLY A 33 1.42 -13.20 6.85
CA GLY A 33 1.27 -12.30 7.99
C GLY A 33 1.41 -13.02 9.33
N PHE A 34 0.70 -14.14 9.50
CA PHE A 34 0.82 -14.98 10.71
C PHE A 34 2.19 -15.63 10.85
N LEU A 35 2.82 -16.02 9.74
CA LEU A 35 4.18 -16.55 9.74
C LEU A 35 5.16 -15.50 10.26
N LEU A 36 5.06 -14.23 9.83
CA LEU A 36 5.93 -13.15 10.29
C LEU A 36 5.82 -12.91 11.81
N GLU A 37 4.60 -12.95 12.37
CA GLU A 37 4.40 -12.92 13.83
C GLU A 37 5.16 -14.06 14.52
N HIS A 38 5.01 -15.28 14.00
CA HIS A 38 5.68 -16.46 14.55
C HIS A 38 7.23 -16.35 14.50
N LEU A 39 7.79 -15.84 13.40
CA LEU A 39 9.24 -15.61 13.26
C LEU A 39 9.77 -14.65 14.33
N ARG A 40 9.00 -13.63 14.70
CA ARG A 40 9.39 -12.65 15.72
C ARG A 40 9.46 -13.27 17.10
N GLU A 41 8.47 -14.07 17.46
CA GLU A 41 8.44 -14.75 18.74
C GLU A 41 9.54 -15.79 18.87
N PHE A 42 9.89 -16.45 17.76
CA PHE A 42 11.03 -17.35 17.71
C PHE A 42 12.34 -16.60 18.01
N ARG A 43 12.52 -15.39 17.45
CA ARG A 43 13.68 -14.53 17.74
C ARG A 43 13.73 -14.07 19.20
N THR A 44 12.60 -13.68 19.80
CA THR A 44 12.56 -13.16 21.18
C THR A 44 12.72 -14.25 22.24
N SER A 45 12.42 -15.49 21.90
CA SER A 45 12.56 -16.65 22.79
C SER A 45 13.97 -17.26 22.81
N GLY A 46 14.85 -16.85 21.88
CA GLY A 46 16.26 -17.22 21.85
C GLY A 46 17.09 -16.51 22.94
N SER A 47 18.25 -17.07 23.29
CA SER A 47 19.20 -16.41 24.21
C SER A 47 19.66 -15.05 23.67
N GLN A 48 19.74 -14.03 24.53
CA GLN A 48 20.02 -12.62 24.19
C GLN A 48 21.31 -12.37 23.37
N ASP A 49 22.22 -13.34 23.30
CA ASP A 49 23.53 -13.21 22.64
C ASP A 49 23.57 -13.74 21.19
N SER A 50 22.44 -14.19 20.63
CA SER A 50 22.38 -14.61 19.23
C SER A 50 21.15 -14.01 18.58
N GLU A 51 21.34 -13.09 17.63
CA GLU A 51 20.32 -12.87 16.60
C GLU A 51 20.03 -14.23 15.99
N SER A 52 18.94 -14.84 16.43
CA SER A 52 18.67 -16.24 16.13
C SER A 52 18.33 -16.31 14.65
N MET A 53 19.31 -16.75 13.86
CA MET A 53 19.18 -16.98 12.43
C MET A 53 17.89 -17.74 12.15
N LEU A 54 17.03 -17.18 11.29
CA LEU A 54 15.76 -17.81 10.95
C LEU A 54 16.02 -18.83 9.84
N ASP A 55 16.14 -20.10 10.22
CA ASP A 55 16.30 -21.21 9.28
C ASP A 55 14.92 -21.70 8.79
N ILE A 56 14.67 -21.55 7.49
CA ILE A 56 13.40 -21.93 6.88
C ILE A 56 13.04 -23.40 7.15
N HIS A 57 14.01 -24.32 7.10
CA HIS A 57 13.75 -25.73 7.28
C HIS A 57 13.34 -26.06 8.71
N GLY A 58 14.08 -25.54 9.70
CA GLY A 58 13.78 -25.71 11.12
C GLY A 58 12.43 -25.13 11.51
N ILE A 59 12.12 -23.92 11.04
CA ILE A 59 10.87 -23.24 11.37
C ILE A 59 9.67 -23.95 10.74
N VAL A 60 9.73 -24.26 9.44
CA VAL A 60 8.63 -24.96 8.77
C VAL A 60 8.45 -26.39 9.33
N ALA A 61 9.54 -27.09 9.67
CA ALA A 61 9.46 -28.39 10.33
C ALA A 61 8.77 -28.30 11.70
N SER A 62 9.15 -27.31 12.52
CA SER A 62 8.53 -27.04 13.83
C SER A 62 7.02 -26.81 13.71
N ILE A 63 6.60 -25.97 12.76
CA ILE A 63 5.16 -25.72 12.50
C ILE A 63 4.45 -27.04 12.15
N VAL A 64 5.02 -27.84 11.26
CA VAL A 64 4.41 -29.11 10.82
C VAL A 64 4.33 -30.13 11.94
N GLU A 65 5.32 -30.18 12.83
CA GLU A 65 5.31 -31.05 14.02
C GLU A 65 4.17 -30.73 15.00
N GLN A 66 3.83 -29.45 15.18
CA GLN A 66 2.70 -29.03 16.01
C GLN A 66 1.38 -29.65 15.54
N TYR A 67 1.23 -29.83 14.23
CA TYR A 67 0.06 -30.44 13.60
C TYR A 67 0.14 -31.97 13.56
N ALA A 68 1.34 -32.55 13.47
CA ALA A 68 1.55 -34.00 13.40
C ALA A 68 1.02 -34.75 14.64
N GLN A 69 1.02 -34.10 15.82
CA GLN A 69 0.48 -34.69 17.05
C GLN A 69 -1.06 -34.87 17.04
N ARG A 70 -1.79 -34.23 16.09
CA ARG A 70 -3.26 -34.17 16.08
C ARG A 70 -3.97 -35.15 15.12
N ARG A 71 -3.25 -36.15 14.57
CA ARG A 71 -3.72 -37.23 13.65
C ARG A 71 -4.30 -36.76 12.30
N PHE A 72 -3.77 -37.36 11.22
CA PHE A 72 -4.17 -37.26 9.80
C PHE A 72 -3.88 -35.94 9.08
N LEU A 73 -2.60 -35.66 8.78
CA LEU A 73 -2.25 -34.47 8.00
C LEU A 73 -1.23 -34.76 6.90
N ARG A 74 -1.51 -34.21 5.72
CA ARG A 74 -0.62 -34.22 4.55
C ARG A 74 0.57 -33.30 4.84
N SER A 75 1.56 -33.81 5.58
CA SER A 75 2.74 -33.05 6.02
C SER A 75 3.49 -32.35 4.89
N ALA A 76 3.44 -32.91 3.67
CA ALA A 76 4.02 -32.29 2.49
C ALA A 76 3.29 -31.02 2.05
N ASP A 77 1.95 -31.02 2.07
CA ASP A 77 1.15 -29.87 1.64
C ASP A 77 1.33 -28.69 2.62
N LEU A 78 1.38 -28.98 3.93
CA LEU A 78 1.68 -27.95 4.93
C LEU A 78 3.06 -27.35 4.78
N ARG A 79 4.09 -28.19 4.55
CA ARG A 79 5.45 -27.70 4.28
C ARG A 79 5.48 -26.77 3.07
N ARG A 80 4.77 -27.14 1.99
CA ARG A 80 4.71 -26.32 0.76
C ARG A 80 3.97 -25.00 0.99
N SER A 81 2.80 -25.03 1.62
CA SER A 81 2.02 -23.83 1.94
C SER A 81 2.78 -22.84 2.83
N ASN A 82 3.49 -23.32 3.85
CA ASN A 82 4.36 -22.46 4.68
C ASN A 82 5.60 -21.97 3.91
N GLY A 83 6.14 -22.79 3.00
CA GLY A 83 7.22 -22.38 2.10
C GLY A 83 6.79 -21.29 1.11
N GLU A 84 5.56 -21.34 0.60
CA GLU A 84 4.97 -20.29 -0.25
C GLU A 84 4.80 -18.98 0.54
N ALA A 85 4.28 -19.06 1.77
CA ALA A 85 4.14 -17.91 2.66
C ALA A 85 5.51 -17.28 2.98
N TRP A 86 6.52 -18.09 3.26
CA TRP A 86 7.90 -17.62 3.47
C TRP A 86 8.45 -16.92 2.23
N ASN A 87 8.31 -17.54 1.05
CA ASN A 87 8.77 -16.95 -0.21
C ASN A 87 8.06 -15.62 -0.51
N TRP A 88 6.78 -15.50 -0.17
CA TRP A 88 6.05 -14.25 -0.29
C TRP A 88 6.64 -13.17 0.62
N LEU A 89 6.91 -13.45 1.91
CA LEU A 89 7.57 -12.51 2.82
C LEU A 89 8.92 -12.03 2.28
N ALA A 90 9.70 -12.92 1.67
CA ALA A 90 10.99 -12.59 1.06
C ALA A 90 10.81 -11.70 -0.18
N THR A 91 9.82 -11.99 -1.04
CA THR A 91 9.51 -11.21 -2.24
C THR A 91 9.04 -9.79 -1.87
N GLU A 92 8.28 -9.66 -0.79
CA GLU A 92 7.87 -8.36 -0.24
C GLU A 92 9.00 -7.63 0.51
N GLY A 93 10.12 -8.30 0.76
CA GLY A 93 11.27 -7.75 1.49
C GLY A 93 10.99 -7.55 2.98
N LEU A 94 10.03 -8.27 3.55
CA LEU A 94 9.76 -8.30 4.99
C LEU A 94 10.78 -9.19 5.71
N ILE A 95 11.28 -10.22 5.02
CA ILE A 95 12.47 -10.99 5.40
C ILE A 95 13.48 -10.97 4.26
N ALA A 96 14.75 -11.22 4.57
CA ALA A 96 15.80 -11.32 3.56
C ALA A 96 16.84 -12.36 3.97
N LEU A 97 17.58 -12.87 2.98
CA LEU A 97 18.72 -13.75 3.23
C LEU A 97 19.72 -13.03 4.13
N ASP A 98 20.19 -13.74 5.15
CA ASP A 98 21.20 -13.24 6.06
C ASP A 98 22.58 -13.30 5.38
N PRO A 99 23.23 -12.14 5.13
CA PRO A 99 24.54 -12.12 4.47
C PRO A 99 25.65 -12.77 5.32
N ASP A 100 25.44 -12.89 6.62
CA ASP A 100 26.39 -13.50 7.56
C ASP A 100 26.13 -15.01 7.73
N SER A 101 25.05 -15.54 7.11
CA SER A 101 24.77 -16.97 7.12
C SER A 101 25.71 -17.74 6.19
N SER A 102 26.26 -18.85 6.71
CA SER A 102 27.10 -19.78 5.95
C SER A 102 26.31 -20.67 4.99
N ASN A 103 24.98 -20.62 5.00
CA ASN A 103 24.10 -21.40 4.12
C ASN A 103 23.03 -20.51 3.46
N GLN A 104 22.36 -21.03 2.42
CA GLN A 104 21.32 -20.30 1.69
C GLN A 104 19.93 -20.37 2.37
N HIS A 105 19.87 -20.78 3.64
CA HIS A 105 18.64 -21.04 4.37
C HIS A 105 18.44 -20.10 5.57
N GLY A 106 19.47 -19.34 5.95
CA GLY A 106 19.39 -18.31 6.98
C GLY A 106 18.77 -17.02 6.47
N PHE A 107 17.74 -16.55 7.18
CA PHE A 107 17.09 -15.28 6.93
C PHE A 107 17.10 -14.41 8.21
N PHE A 108 16.93 -13.11 8.01
CA PHE A 108 16.63 -12.15 9.07
C PHE A 108 15.35 -11.37 8.74
N ILE A 109 14.70 -10.83 9.77
CA ILE A 109 13.58 -9.90 9.60
C ILE A 109 14.15 -8.53 9.25
N THR A 110 13.76 -7.99 8.09
CA THR A 110 14.27 -6.69 7.66
C THR A 110 13.73 -5.56 8.54
N ARG A 111 14.31 -4.35 8.43
CA ARG A 111 13.75 -3.16 9.11
C ARG A 111 12.27 -2.97 8.81
N ARG A 112 11.86 -3.22 7.57
CA ARG A 112 10.47 -3.15 7.13
C ARG A 112 9.62 -4.26 7.74
N GLY A 113 10.11 -5.50 7.76
CA GLY A 113 9.42 -6.58 8.47
C GLY A 113 9.29 -6.29 9.96
N LEU A 114 10.26 -5.58 10.54
CA LEU A 114 10.26 -5.10 11.91
C LEU A 114 9.25 -3.98 12.17
N ASP A 115 8.74 -3.29 11.16
CA ASP A 115 7.66 -2.31 11.30
C ASP A 115 6.28 -2.99 11.39
N CYS A 116 6.11 -4.18 10.79
CA CYS A 116 4.87 -4.98 10.86
C CYS A 116 4.88 -5.92 12.08
N GLN A 117 4.28 -5.51 13.20
CA GLN A 117 4.24 -6.32 14.43
C GLN A 117 3.21 -7.43 14.36
N THR A 118 2.08 -7.19 13.70
CA THR A 118 0.99 -8.15 13.56
C THR A 118 0.67 -8.45 12.09
N HIS A 119 -0.12 -9.49 11.86
CA HIS A 119 -0.66 -9.86 10.56
C HIS A 119 -1.59 -8.76 10.02
N GLU A 120 -2.28 -8.00 10.87
CA GLU A 120 -3.00 -6.80 10.44
C GLU A 120 -2.06 -5.72 9.89
N ASP A 121 -0.87 -5.53 10.47
CA ASP A 121 0.14 -4.60 9.94
C ASP A 121 0.67 -5.06 8.58
N VAL A 122 0.80 -6.38 8.36
CA VAL A 122 1.16 -6.95 7.06
C VAL A 122 0.07 -6.73 6.03
N GLU A 123 -1.20 -6.85 6.42
CA GLU A 123 -2.33 -6.53 5.56
C GLU A 123 -2.39 -5.03 5.21
N GLU A 124 -2.10 -4.15 6.17
CA GLU A 124 -1.99 -2.72 5.90
C GLU A 124 -0.81 -2.40 4.96
N TYR A 125 0.35 -3.02 5.19
CA TYR A 125 1.49 -2.94 4.30
C TYR A 125 1.14 -3.38 2.87
N ARG A 126 0.44 -4.50 2.72
CA ARG A 126 -0.02 -5.00 1.42
C ARG A 126 -0.93 -3.99 0.72
N LYS A 127 -1.88 -3.39 1.45
CA LYS A 127 -2.77 -2.36 0.90
C LYS A 127 -2.00 -1.12 0.44
N ARG A 128 -0.98 -0.69 1.16
CA ARG A 128 -0.09 0.43 0.76
C ARG A 128 0.73 0.10 -0.49
N ARG A 129 0.91 -1.17 -0.85
CA ARG A 129 1.61 -1.57 -2.09
C ARG A 129 0.69 -1.78 -3.28
N LEU A 130 -0.63 -1.61 -3.12
CA LEU A 130 -1.59 -1.67 -4.22
C LEU A 130 -1.36 -0.57 -5.26
N LEU A 131 -0.79 0.57 -4.85
CA LEU A 131 -0.45 1.63 -5.78
C LEU A 131 0.84 1.29 -6.51
N ASN A 132 0.74 0.91 -7.78
CA ASN A 132 1.90 0.83 -8.66
C ASN A 132 2.38 2.25 -9.02
N PRO A 133 3.60 2.66 -8.61
CA PRO A 133 4.11 4.00 -8.90
C PRO A 133 4.26 4.32 -10.39
N ASP A 134 4.37 3.30 -11.24
CA ASP A 134 4.52 3.47 -12.69
C ASP A 134 3.19 3.80 -13.39
N LEU A 135 2.05 3.59 -12.72
CA LEU A 135 0.73 4.02 -13.19
C LEU A 135 0.41 5.47 -12.83
N LEU A 136 1.25 6.11 -12.01
CA LEU A 136 1.07 7.51 -11.64
C LEU A 136 1.65 8.42 -12.72
N HIS A 137 0.97 9.54 -12.95
CA HIS A 137 1.52 10.63 -13.74
C HIS A 137 2.87 11.07 -13.13
N PRO A 138 3.92 11.31 -13.93
CA PRO A 138 5.28 11.59 -13.41
C PRO A 138 5.30 12.69 -12.33
N THR A 139 4.52 13.75 -12.54
CA THR A 139 4.39 14.85 -11.59
C THR A 139 3.71 14.43 -10.29
N VAL A 140 2.64 13.61 -10.35
CA VAL A 140 1.93 13.13 -9.16
C VAL A 140 2.83 12.17 -8.37
N ARG A 141 3.52 11.27 -9.07
CA ARG A 141 4.53 10.39 -8.49
C ARG A 141 5.58 11.17 -7.71
N GLN A 142 6.13 12.23 -8.31
CA GLN A 142 7.18 13.04 -7.70
C GLN A 142 6.74 13.72 -6.40
N ILE A 143 5.49 14.18 -6.31
CA ILE A 143 5.05 15.09 -5.25
C ILE A 143 4.18 14.45 -4.16
N ALA A 144 3.68 13.22 -4.37
CA ALA A 144 2.76 12.56 -3.44
C ALA A 144 3.13 11.11 -3.06
N LEU A 145 4.03 10.46 -3.82
CA LEU A 145 4.36 9.05 -3.56
C LEU A 145 5.05 8.86 -2.21
N GLY A 146 5.91 9.78 -1.81
CA GLY A 146 6.65 9.68 -0.54
C GLY A 146 5.71 9.62 0.66
N GLU A 147 4.75 10.53 0.71
CA GLU A 147 3.72 10.63 1.75
C GLU A 147 2.83 9.38 1.76
N TYR A 148 2.41 8.91 0.59
CA TYR A 148 1.62 7.68 0.47
C TYR A 148 2.35 6.46 1.04
N LEU A 149 3.64 6.29 0.72
CA LEU A 149 4.42 5.14 1.17
C LEU A 149 4.63 5.10 2.68
N ILE A 150 4.73 6.26 3.34
CA ILE A 150 4.88 6.35 4.81
C ILE A 150 3.55 6.35 5.56
N GLY A 151 2.41 6.31 4.84
CA GLY A 151 1.07 6.29 5.42
C GLY A 151 0.44 7.67 5.66
N ASP A 152 1.07 8.76 5.22
CA ASP A 152 0.48 10.10 5.24
C ASP A 152 -0.41 10.31 4.01
N PHE A 153 -1.53 9.60 4.00
CA PHE A 153 -2.48 9.56 2.90
C PHE A 153 -3.16 10.91 2.66
N GLU A 154 -3.40 11.67 3.73
CA GLU A 154 -4.02 12.99 3.62
C GLU A 154 -3.12 13.98 2.88
N SER A 155 -1.85 14.07 3.29
CA SER A 155 -0.90 14.94 2.60
C SER A 155 -0.70 14.51 1.15
N ALA A 156 -0.66 13.20 0.87
CA ALA A 156 -0.51 12.69 -0.49
C ALA A 156 -1.66 13.18 -1.40
N GLY A 157 -2.92 13.01 -0.97
CA GLY A 157 -4.09 13.46 -1.71
C GLY A 157 -4.12 14.99 -1.90
N LEU A 158 -3.86 15.74 -0.82
CA LEU A 158 -3.86 17.21 -0.86
C LEU A 158 -2.80 17.76 -1.82
N LYS A 159 -1.57 17.21 -1.78
CA LYS A 159 -0.49 17.59 -2.67
C LYS A 159 -0.84 17.30 -4.13
N ALA A 160 -1.40 16.12 -4.40
CA ALA A 160 -1.83 15.73 -5.75
C ALA A 160 -2.84 16.72 -6.35
N PHE A 161 -3.96 16.98 -5.67
CA PHE A 161 -4.99 17.87 -6.22
C PHE A 161 -4.59 19.34 -6.25
N ARG A 162 -3.77 19.79 -5.30
CA ARG A 162 -3.16 21.12 -5.39
C ARG A 162 -2.29 21.25 -6.64
N LYS A 163 -1.53 20.21 -6.98
CA LYS A 163 -0.69 20.21 -8.18
C LYS A 163 -1.54 20.22 -9.45
N VAL A 164 -2.63 19.44 -9.51
CA VAL A 164 -3.58 19.50 -10.64
C VAL A 164 -4.10 20.92 -10.85
N GLU A 165 -4.55 21.61 -9.79
CA GLU A 165 -5.01 23.01 -9.91
C GLU A 165 -3.92 23.93 -10.48
N ILE A 166 -2.68 23.81 -9.98
CA ILE A 166 -1.56 24.63 -10.46
C ILE A 166 -1.32 24.41 -11.95
N GLU A 167 -1.36 23.15 -12.41
CA GLU A 167 -1.11 22.81 -13.82
C GLU A 167 -2.27 23.20 -14.73
N VAL A 168 -3.52 23.05 -14.29
CA VAL A 168 -4.71 23.55 -14.99
C VAL A 168 -4.61 25.07 -15.16
N ARG A 169 -4.26 25.80 -14.09
CA ARG A 169 -4.09 27.26 -14.14
C ARG A 169 -3.00 27.67 -15.11
N ALA A 170 -1.84 27.01 -15.04
CA ALA A 170 -0.69 27.31 -15.89
C ALA A 170 -1.00 27.03 -17.36
N ALA A 171 -1.62 25.88 -17.66
CA ALA A 171 -2.01 25.52 -19.02
C ALA A 171 -3.06 26.49 -19.60
N GLY A 172 -3.97 27.01 -18.78
CA GLY A 172 -4.97 27.98 -19.20
C GLY A 172 -4.51 29.44 -19.22
N GLY A 173 -3.28 29.75 -18.78
CA GLY A 173 -2.76 31.12 -18.74
C GLY A 173 -3.43 32.03 -17.71
N PHE A 174 -4.01 31.46 -16.65
CA PHE A 174 -4.73 32.21 -15.60
C PHE A 174 -3.80 32.76 -14.51
N SER A 175 -4.28 33.75 -13.76
CA SER A 175 -3.49 34.42 -12.72
C SER A 175 -3.45 33.60 -11.42
N PRO A 176 -2.45 33.80 -10.54
CA PRO A 176 -2.35 33.07 -9.26
C PRO A 176 -3.56 33.23 -8.33
N GLY A 177 -4.35 34.29 -8.49
CA GLY A 177 -5.60 34.51 -7.75
C GLY A 177 -6.76 33.63 -8.19
N ASP A 178 -6.70 33.06 -9.40
CA ASP A 178 -7.74 32.19 -9.94
C ASP A 178 -7.57 30.77 -9.39
N ALA A 179 -8.57 30.26 -8.68
CA ALA A 179 -8.47 28.96 -8.03
C ALA A 179 -9.81 28.21 -7.91
N GLY A 180 -9.70 26.91 -7.62
CA GLY A 180 -10.81 26.02 -7.35
C GLY A 180 -11.75 25.86 -8.53
N VAL A 181 -13.04 25.70 -8.20
CA VAL A 181 -14.10 25.41 -9.17
C VAL A 181 -14.27 26.55 -10.19
N ALA A 182 -14.12 27.81 -9.77
CA ALA A 182 -14.29 28.96 -10.64
C ALA A 182 -13.23 28.98 -11.76
N LEU A 183 -11.96 28.74 -11.41
CA LEU A 183 -10.86 28.61 -12.37
C LEU A 183 -11.17 27.52 -13.40
N VAL A 184 -11.45 26.31 -12.93
CA VAL A 184 -11.66 25.16 -13.81
C VAL A 184 -12.80 25.38 -14.80
N ARG A 185 -13.91 25.98 -14.35
CA ARG A 185 -15.06 26.26 -15.22
C ARG A 185 -14.72 27.27 -16.32
N GLN A 186 -13.81 28.19 -16.06
CA GLN A 186 -13.32 29.12 -17.09
C GLN A 186 -12.35 28.41 -18.05
N VAL A 187 -11.49 27.54 -17.52
CA VAL A 187 -10.49 26.80 -18.29
C VAL A 187 -11.13 25.83 -19.28
N PHE A 188 -12.19 25.13 -18.85
CA PHE A 188 -12.95 24.16 -19.66
C PHE A 188 -14.35 24.68 -20.01
N HIS A 189 -14.50 25.99 -20.25
CA HIS A 189 -15.79 26.54 -20.67
C HIS A 189 -16.17 25.99 -22.06
N ALA A 190 -17.40 25.54 -22.27
CA ALA A 190 -17.84 25.01 -23.56
C ALA A 190 -17.98 26.11 -24.63
N ALA A 191 -17.97 25.71 -25.91
CA ALA A 191 -18.28 26.60 -27.03
C ALA A 191 -19.67 27.25 -26.87
N PRO A 192 -19.89 28.48 -27.38
CA PRO A 192 -19.06 29.23 -28.32
C PRO A 192 -17.89 30.00 -27.69
N ASN A 193 -17.90 30.24 -26.37
CA ASN A 193 -16.82 30.91 -25.65
C ASN A 193 -15.88 29.87 -25.04
N ALA A 194 -15.29 29.03 -25.90
CA ALA A 194 -14.48 27.90 -25.45
C ALA A 194 -13.31 28.36 -24.57
N GLY A 195 -13.13 27.70 -23.44
CA GLY A 195 -11.99 27.90 -22.56
C GLY A 195 -10.68 27.39 -23.18
N PRO A 196 -9.52 27.83 -22.69
CA PRO A 196 -8.22 27.50 -23.29
C PRO A 196 -7.89 26.00 -23.41
N LEU A 197 -8.48 25.16 -22.55
CA LEU A 197 -8.26 23.70 -22.56
C LEU A 197 -9.49 22.93 -23.08
N THR A 198 -10.50 23.63 -23.59
CA THR A 198 -11.68 23.00 -24.17
C THR A 198 -11.37 22.47 -25.56
N ASP A 199 -11.66 21.19 -25.79
CA ASP A 199 -11.60 20.61 -27.12
C ASP A 199 -12.88 20.92 -27.90
N THR A 200 -12.73 21.84 -28.84
CA THR A 200 -13.84 22.31 -29.68
C THR A 200 -14.21 21.33 -30.79
N THR A 201 -13.46 20.24 -30.96
CA THR A 201 -13.79 19.16 -31.91
C THR A 201 -14.81 18.17 -31.34
N GLU A 202 -14.95 18.13 -30.01
CA GLU A 202 -15.94 17.30 -29.32
C GLU A 202 -17.35 17.91 -29.38
N LEU A 203 -18.36 17.07 -29.16
CA LEU A 203 -19.75 17.50 -29.02
C LEU A 203 -19.92 18.39 -27.78
N SER A 204 -20.87 19.34 -27.83
CA SER A 204 -21.09 20.27 -26.72
C SER A 204 -21.33 19.58 -25.37
N GLY A 205 -22.03 18.44 -25.38
CA GLY A 205 -22.28 17.66 -24.16
C GLY A 205 -21.01 17.07 -23.54
N GLU A 206 -20.02 16.68 -24.36
CA GLU A 206 -18.73 16.16 -23.89
C GLU A 206 -17.86 17.29 -23.33
N GLN A 207 -17.89 18.47 -23.97
CA GLN A 207 -17.24 19.67 -23.46
C GLN A 207 -17.78 20.04 -22.07
N ASP A 208 -19.11 20.04 -21.90
CA ASP A 208 -19.76 20.28 -20.61
C ASP A 208 -19.40 19.19 -19.58
N ALA A 209 -19.37 17.92 -19.99
CA ALA A 209 -19.00 16.80 -19.13
C ALA A 209 -17.56 16.93 -18.62
N MET A 210 -16.62 17.35 -19.47
CA MET A 210 -15.23 17.59 -19.09
C MET A 210 -15.12 18.72 -18.05
N SER A 211 -15.83 19.82 -18.28
CA SER A 211 -15.91 20.92 -17.32
C SER A 211 -16.45 20.46 -15.96
N HIS A 212 -17.53 19.68 -15.97
CA HIS A 212 -18.12 19.10 -14.76
C HIS A 212 -17.18 18.15 -14.04
N LEU A 213 -16.45 17.29 -14.76
CA LEU A 213 -15.50 16.34 -14.19
C LEU A 213 -14.44 17.06 -13.34
N PHE A 214 -13.75 18.05 -13.93
CA PHE A 214 -12.73 18.80 -13.19
C PHE A 214 -13.33 19.68 -12.09
N ALA A 215 -14.50 20.29 -12.32
CA ALA A 215 -15.14 21.14 -11.33
C ALA A 215 -15.52 20.34 -10.07
N CYS A 216 -16.12 19.17 -10.25
CA CYS A 216 -16.44 18.25 -9.16
C CYS A 216 -15.17 17.75 -8.47
N ALA A 217 -14.12 17.41 -9.22
CA ALA A 217 -12.85 16.97 -8.65
C ALA A 217 -12.21 18.06 -7.76
N MET A 218 -12.10 19.30 -8.24
CA MET A 218 -11.56 20.41 -7.45
C MET A 218 -12.46 20.77 -6.27
N GLY A 219 -13.78 20.76 -6.45
CA GLY A 219 -14.71 21.01 -5.35
C GLY A 219 -14.61 19.95 -4.24
N ARG A 220 -14.35 18.70 -4.60
CA ARG A 220 -14.40 17.56 -3.67
C ARG A 220 -13.07 17.23 -2.99
N PHE A 221 -11.96 17.33 -3.70
CA PHE A 221 -10.68 16.75 -3.28
C PHE A 221 -9.55 17.76 -3.07
N ARG A 222 -9.72 19.01 -3.51
CA ARG A 222 -8.69 20.06 -3.33
C ARG A 222 -8.43 20.38 -1.86
N ASN A 223 -9.45 20.35 -1.01
CA ASN A 223 -9.31 20.61 0.42
C ASN A 223 -10.37 19.84 1.23
N PRO A 224 -10.14 18.53 1.47
CA PRO A 224 -11.09 17.68 2.20
C PRO A 224 -11.32 18.16 3.64
N ALA A 225 -10.28 18.65 4.31
CA ALA A 225 -10.35 19.14 5.69
C ALA A 225 -11.28 20.34 5.86
N ALA A 226 -11.37 21.23 4.87
CA ALA A 226 -12.28 22.38 4.91
C ALA A 226 -13.78 22.00 4.86
N HIS A 227 -14.11 20.77 4.45
CA HIS A 227 -15.47 20.24 4.44
C HIS A 227 -15.79 19.36 5.67
N GLY A 228 -14.85 19.25 6.61
CA GLY A 228 -15.11 18.85 7.99
C GLY A 228 -15.34 17.37 8.28
N THR A 229 -15.08 16.41 7.37
CA THR A 229 -15.38 15.00 7.67
C THR A 229 -14.66 13.92 6.83
N ARG A 230 -13.41 14.11 6.40
CA ARG A 230 -12.61 12.99 5.86
C ARG A 230 -11.14 13.12 6.18
N ASP A 231 -10.71 12.41 7.21
CA ASP A 231 -9.36 11.91 7.28
C ASP A 231 -9.29 10.80 6.21
N PHE A 232 -8.30 10.84 5.31
CA PHE A 232 -8.06 9.74 4.39
C PHE A 232 -7.41 8.60 5.16
N ILE A 233 -8.22 7.80 5.86
CA ILE A 233 -7.70 6.73 6.73
C ILE A 233 -7.32 5.49 5.91
N ASP A 234 -7.91 5.28 4.72
CA ASP A 234 -7.69 4.07 3.94
C ASP A 234 -6.63 4.25 2.84
N PRO A 235 -5.54 3.46 2.82
CA PRO A 235 -4.56 3.42 1.72
C PRO A 235 -5.19 3.18 0.35
N ILE A 236 -6.32 2.49 0.26
CA ILE A 236 -7.00 2.22 -1.01
C ILE A 236 -7.63 3.49 -1.57
N GLU A 237 -8.36 4.25 -0.74
CA GLU A 237 -8.98 5.52 -1.16
C GLU A 237 -7.89 6.52 -1.61
N ALA A 238 -6.78 6.61 -0.87
CA ALA A 238 -5.67 7.46 -1.24
C ALA A 238 -5.02 7.04 -2.57
N ALA A 239 -4.82 5.74 -2.81
CA ALA A 239 -4.31 5.24 -4.09
C ALA A 239 -5.24 5.62 -5.25
N GLN A 240 -6.55 5.41 -5.09
CA GLN A 240 -7.56 5.75 -6.10
C GLN A 240 -7.54 7.26 -6.42
N LEU A 241 -7.34 8.10 -5.41
CA LEU A 241 -7.23 9.54 -5.60
C LEU A 241 -5.96 9.97 -6.32
N LEU A 242 -4.82 9.34 -6.03
CA LEU A 242 -3.58 9.60 -6.74
C LEU A 242 -3.68 9.15 -8.21
N MET A 243 -4.33 8.02 -8.47
CA MET A 243 -4.64 7.58 -9.83
C MET A 243 -5.59 8.54 -10.54
N PHE A 244 -6.64 9.00 -9.86
CA PHE A 244 -7.58 9.97 -10.43
C PHE A 244 -6.90 11.31 -10.75
N ALA A 245 -6.08 11.84 -9.83
CA ALA A 245 -5.27 13.02 -10.08
C ALA A 245 -4.30 12.81 -11.27
N SER A 246 -3.75 11.61 -11.42
CA SER A 246 -2.89 11.26 -12.56
C SER A 246 -3.64 11.27 -13.89
N GLN A 247 -4.90 10.79 -13.91
CA GLN A 247 -5.76 10.88 -15.08
C GLN A 247 -6.06 12.33 -15.45
N LEU A 248 -6.39 13.18 -14.46
CA LEU A 248 -6.64 14.60 -14.70
C LEU A 248 -5.40 15.31 -15.24
N MET A 249 -4.21 15.01 -14.70
CA MET A 249 -2.93 15.54 -15.21
C MET A 249 -2.68 15.14 -16.67
N SER A 250 -2.95 13.87 -17.01
CA SER A 250 -2.75 13.37 -18.37
C SER A 250 -3.65 14.10 -19.37
N ILE A 251 -4.91 14.37 -18.99
CA ILE A 251 -5.83 15.20 -19.80
C ILE A 251 -5.29 16.63 -19.93
N VAL A 252 -4.78 17.24 -18.86
CA VAL A 252 -4.21 18.59 -18.92
C VAL A 252 -3.02 18.66 -19.88
N ASP A 253 -2.13 17.66 -19.84
CA ASP A 253 -0.97 17.60 -20.73
C ASP A 253 -1.39 17.42 -22.20
N GLU A 254 -2.42 16.61 -22.48
CA GLU A 254 -2.98 16.45 -23.83
C GLU A 254 -3.64 17.75 -24.34
N ARG A 255 -4.35 18.47 -23.48
CA ARG A 255 -5.07 19.71 -23.83
C ARG A 255 -4.19 20.95 -23.81
N ARG A 256 -2.95 20.85 -23.34
CA ARG A 256 -2.04 21.99 -23.20
C ARG A 256 -1.73 22.57 -24.59
N PRO A 257 -1.96 23.87 -24.83
CA PRO A 257 -1.58 24.50 -26.09
C PRO A 257 -0.09 24.31 -26.36
N SER A 258 0.27 23.95 -27.59
CA SER A 258 1.68 23.93 -28.00
C SER A 258 2.28 25.34 -27.86
N PRO A 259 3.54 25.47 -27.39
CA PRO A 259 4.20 26.77 -27.23
C PRO A 259 4.39 27.51 -28.56
#